data_AF-A0A2W5T7E2-F1
#
_entry.id   AF-A0A2W5T7E2-F1
#
_cell.length_a   1.000
_cell.length_b   1.000
_cell.length_c   1.000
_cell.angle_alpha   90.00
_cell.angle_beta   90.00
_cell.angle_gamma   90.00
#
_symmetry.space_group_name_H-M   'P 1'
#
loop_
_entity.id
_entity.type
_entity.pdbx_description
1 polymer ?
#
loop_
_entity_poly.entity_id
_entity_poly.type
_entity_poly.pdbx_seq_one_letter_code
_entity_poly.pdbx_strand_id
1 'polypeptide(L)'
;MRALLSSCLAVLLAGCVAYNDQCQPLVENPGERVAFIASGTELFLDRPNARHGNNALGQQAADAFAWVFEETEQPVAFAVVNGGSLRAEGLCTTRNIVGSGPLSNGVLHEIMLFENPVQAVDLSEKEVVDMFEHSAERLFAQPAAIVSPAGSFLQVSREVQLTIDCAQPPLSRVTSIKIDGETLQRPGRPIDQKKFRMASSSFIIAGGDGYTMLANKPNDASLRNAQRFGGIDSNIVAGYLRQSEFNESVERGFRVEAGRITFINCSVPTRPSN
;
A
#
# COMPACT_ATOMS: atom_id res chain seq x y z
N MET A 1 -51.84 62.01 1.24
CA MET A 1 -52.18 60.57 1.12
C MET A 1 -50.99 59.85 0.49
N ARG A 2 -50.51 58.80 1.19
CA ARG A 2 -49.70 57.65 0.74
C ARG A 2 -48.27 57.90 0.25
N ALA A 3 -47.35 57.69 1.19
CA ALA A 3 -45.99 57.22 0.96
C ALA A 3 -46.02 55.83 0.28
N LEU A 4 -45.11 55.62 -0.68
CA LEU A 4 -44.79 54.31 -1.23
C LEU A 4 -43.31 54.05 -0.93
N LEU A 5 -43.06 53.31 0.16
CA LEU A 5 -41.78 52.65 0.38
C LEU A 5 -41.66 51.52 -0.64
N SER A 6 -40.73 51.66 -1.60
CA SER A 6 -40.29 50.56 -2.45
C SER A 6 -39.13 49.86 -1.75
N SER A 7 -39.43 48.78 -1.03
CA SER A 7 -38.42 47.88 -0.46
C SER A 7 -37.78 47.07 -1.59
N CYS A 8 -36.60 47.48 -2.05
CA CYS A 8 -35.73 46.59 -2.83
C CYS A 8 -35.16 45.54 -1.88
N LEU A 9 -35.74 44.34 -1.93
CA LEU A 9 -35.21 43.15 -1.28
C LEU A 9 -33.85 42.83 -1.92
N ALA A 10 -32.76 43.08 -1.21
CA ALA A 10 -31.44 42.61 -1.60
C ALA A 10 -31.43 41.09 -1.47
N VAL A 11 -31.57 40.39 -2.59
CA VAL A 11 -31.32 38.94 -2.66
C VAL A 11 -29.82 38.75 -2.53
N LEU A 12 -29.37 38.50 -1.31
CA LEU A 12 -28.06 37.91 -1.05
C LEU A 12 -28.08 36.50 -1.62
N LEU A 13 -27.65 36.37 -2.88
CA LEU A 13 -27.19 35.09 -3.43
C LEU A 13 -25.93 34.70 -2.66
N ALA A 14 -26.13 34.05 -1.51
CA ALA A 14 -25.11 33.19 -0.93
C ALA A 14 -24.94 32.02 -1.90
N GLY A 15 -24.16 32.26 -2.96
CA GLY A 15 -23.69 31.21 -3.83
C GLY A 15 -22.90 30.25 -2.96
N CYS A 16 -23.46 29.07 -2.75
CA CYS A 16 -22.68 27.91 -2.36
C CYS A 16 -21.48 27.87 -3.29
N VAL A 17 -20.27 28.04 -2.75
CA VAL A 17 -19.06 27.65 -3.46
C VAL A 17 -19.20 26.14 -3.61
N ALA A 18 -19.76 25.71 -4.74
CA ALA A 18 -19.72 24.33 -5.13
C ALA A 18 -18.23 24.01 -5.25
N TYR A 19 -17.71 23.22 -4.31
CA TYR A 19 -16.41 22.59 -4.44
C TYR A 19 -16.55 21.55 -5.57
N ASN A 20 -16.59 22.07 -6.80
CA ASN A 20 -16.68 21.32 -8.03
C ASN A 20 -15.39 21.62 -8.79
N ASP A 21 -14.26 21.29 -8.17
CA ASP A 21 -13.11 20.84 -8.94
C ASP A 21 -13.61 19.61 -9.69
N GLN A 22 -13.86 19.77 -10.99
CA GLN A 22 -14.39 18.69 -11.81
C GLN A 22 -13.47 17.49 -11.65
N CYS A 23 -14.07 16.37 -11.27
CA CYS A 23 -13.39 15.10 -11.19
C CYS A 23 -12.75 14.70 -12.52
N GLN A 24 -11.50 15.08 -12.71
CA GLN A 24 -10.72 14.70 -13.87
C GLN A 24 -10.05 13.34 -13.61
N PRO A 25 -10.09 12.42 -14.58
CA PRO A 25 -9.32 11.18 -14.49
C PRO A 25 -7.83 11.45 -14.25
N LEU A 26 -7.24 10.67 -13.33
CA LEU A 26 -5.78 10.68 -13.08
C LEU A 26 -4.96 10.06 -14.22
N VAL A 27 -5.63 9.32 -15.12
CA VAL A 27 -5.00 8.55 -16.18
C VAL A 27 -5.80 8.66 -17.47
N GLU A 28 -5.13 8.49 -18.61
CA GLU A 28 -5.74 8.64 -19.95
C GLU A 28 -6.91 7.67 -20.18
N ASN A 29 -6.79 6.41 -19.75
CA ASN A 29 -7.80 5.36 -19.94
C ASN A 29 -8.34 4.84 -18.59
N PRO A 30 -9.14 5.63 -17.85
CA PRO A 30 -9.57 5.27 -16.49
C PRO A 30 -10.52 4.07 -16.45
N GLY A 31 -11.25 3.81 -17.54
CA GLY A 31 -12.17 2.67 -17.67
C GLY A 31 -11.48 1.37 -18.10
N GLU A 32 -10.20 1.41 -18.48
CA GLU A 32 -9.47 0.21 -18.87
C GLU A 32 -9.35 -0.73 -17.67
N ARG A 33 -9.65 -2.01 -17.85
CA ARG A 33 -9.46 -3.01 -16.80
C ARG A 33 -7.97 -3.34 -16.68
N VAL A 34 -7.47 -3.36 -15.46
CA VAL A 34 -6.08 -3.79 -15.18
C VAL A 34 -6.00 -5.22 -14.66
N ALA A 35 -7.01 -5.69 -13.92
CA ALA A 35 -7.12 -7.07 -13.45
C ALA A 35 -8.55 -7.37 -12.98
N PHE A 36 -8.79 -8.60 -12.53
CA PHE A 36 -9.92 -8.97 -11.70
C PHE A 36 -9.51 -9.14 -10.23
N ILE A 37 -10.37 -8.68 -9.32
CA ILE A 37 -10.37 -9.07 -7.90
C ILE A 37 -11.17 -10.38 -7.81
N ALA A 38 -10.59 -11.40 -7.17
CA ALA A 38 -11.18 -12.74 -7.18
C ALA A 38 -12.57 -12.80 -6.56
N SER A 39 -13.43 -13.71 -7.03
CA SER A 39 -14.67 -14.07 -6.34
C SER A 39 -14.40 -14.42 -4.87
N GLY A 40 -15.17 -13.81 -3.95
CA GLY A 40 -14.98 -13.96 -2.50
C GLY A 40 -13.86 -13.11 -1.90
N THR A 41 -13.22 -12.24 -2.68
CA THR A 41 -12.27 -11.23 -2.20
C THR A 41 -12.86 -9.84 -2.30
N GLU A 42 -12.63 -9.03 -1.28
CA GLU A 42 -12.92 -7.60 -1.26
C GLU A 42 -11.65 -6.84 -0.85
N LEU A 43 -11.44 -5.67 -1.43
CA LEU A 43 -10.35 -4.77 -1.02
C LEU A 43 -10.88 -3.81 0.04
N PHE A 44 -10.51 -4.06 1.29
CA PHE A 44 -10.83 -3.17 2.41
C PHE A 44 -9.78 -2.06 2.49
N LEU A 45 -10.18 -0.84 2.16
CA LEU A 45 -9.32 0.35 2.02
C LEU A 45 -9.44 1.30 3.21
N ASP A 46 -10.40 1.07 4.11
CA ASP A 46 -10.48 1.82 5.35
C ASP A 46 -9.21 1.61 6.19
N ARG A 47 -8.86 2.63 6.98
CA ARG A 47 -7.59 2.66 7.71
C ARG A 47 -7.36 1.43 8.59
N PRO A 48 -8.32 0.96 9.41
CA PRO A 48 -8.21 -0.32 10.13
C PRO A 48 -7.75 -1.49 9.25
N ASN A 49 -8.42 -1.74 8.13
CA ASN A 49 -8.10 -2.92 7.33
C ASN A 49 -6.81 -2.76 6.49
N ALA A 50 -6.58 -1.59 5.87
CA ALA A 50 -5.40 -1.35 5.06
C ALA A 50 -4.08 -1.29 5.88
N ARG A 51 -4.17 -0.93 7.17
CA ARG A 51 -3.01 -0.61 8.02
C ARG A 51 -2.84 -1.54 9.23
N HIS A 52 -3.70 -2.53 9.38
CA HIS A 52 -3.66 -3.48 10.50
C HIS A 52 -3.93 -4.93 10.07
N GLY A 53 -4.14 -5.20 8.78
CA GLY A 53 -4.39 -6.55 8.26
C GLY A 53 -3.72 -6.79 6.92
N ASN A 54 -3.77 -8.03 6.44
CA ASN A 54 -3.39 -8.36 5.07
C ASN A 54 -4.34 -7.68 4.08
N ASN A 55 -3.79 -7.09 3.02
CA ASN A 55 -4.57 -6.47 1.95
C ASN A 55 -4.13 -7.01 0.59
N ALA A 56 -5.07 -7.54 -0.19
CA ALA A 56 -4.76 -8.19 -1.46
C ALA A 56 -4.08 -7.23 -2.44
N LEU A 57 -4.59 -6.01 -2.61
CA LEU A 57 -3.98 -5.03 -3.50
C LEU A 57 -2.61 -4.58 -3.01
N GLY A 58 -2.43 -4.42 -1.70
CA GLY A 58 -1.12 -4.09 -1.13
C GLY A 58 -0.07 -5.18 -1.34
N GLN A 59 -0.45 -6.45 -1.22
CA GLN A 59 0.42 -7.59 -1.55
C GLN A 59 0.79 -7.60 -3.04
N GLN A 60 -0.18 -7.40 -3.93
CA GLN A 60 0.08 -7.33 -5.37
C GLN A 60 0.87 -6.09 -5.78
N ALA A 61 0.71 -4.97 -5.07
CA ALA A 61 1.51 -3.78 -5.30
C ALA A 61 2.97 -4.02 -4.93
N ALA A 62 3.23 -4.72 -3.82
CA ALA A 62 4.58 -5.15 -3.48
C ALA A 62 5.15 -6.13 -4.52
N ASP A 63 4.36 -7.10 -5.00
CA ASP A 63 4.81 -7.99 -6.09
C ASP A 63 5.17 -7.21 -7.36
N ALA A 64 4.36 -6.21 -7.73
CA ALA A 64 4.65 -5.35 -8.88
C ALA A 64 5.97 -4.57 -8.72
N PHE A 65 6.26 -4.11 -7.50
CA PHE A 65 7.49 -3.41 -7.20
C PHE A 65 8.71 -4.34 -7.25
N ALA A 66 8.58 -5.62 -6.91
CA ALA A 66 9.65 -6.59 -7.13
C ALA A 66 9.79 -6.94 -8.62
N TRP A 67 8.67 -7.19 -9.28
CA TRP A 67 8.57 -7.58 -10.69
C TRP A 67 9.29 -6.62 -11.64
N VAL A 68 9.15 -5.31 -11.42
CA VAL A 68 9.78 -4.31 -12.32
C VAL A 68 11.32 -4.35 -12.29
N PHE A 69 11.92 -5.05 -11.33
CA PHE A 69 13.37 -5.27 -11.22
C PHE A 69 13.82 -6.69 -11.62
N GLU A 70 12.91 -7.66 -11.81
CA GLU A 70 13.25 -9.08 -12.05
C GLU A 70 14.21 -9.27 -13.24
N GLU A 71 14.04 -8.49 -14.32
CA GLU A 71 14.87 -8.56 -15.54
C GLU A 71 16.04 -7.56 -15.56
N THR A 72 16.34 -6.90 -14.44
CA THR A 72 17.46 -5.95 -14.36
C THR A 72 18.77 -6.66 -14.02
N GLU A 73 19.91 -6.00 -14.21
CA GLU A 73 21.23 -6.53 -13.79
C GLU A 73 21.34 -6.68 -12.26
N GLN A 74 20.45 -6.04 -11.50
CA GLN A 74 20.44 -6.04 -10.03
C GLN A 74 19.00 -6.23 -9.53
N PRO A 75 18.43 -7.44 -9.63
CA PRO A 75 17.10 -7.73 -9.14
C PRO A 75 17.01 -7.52 -7.62
N VAL A 76 15.80 -7.20 -7.15
CA VAL A 76 15.54 -7.08 -5.71
C VAL A 76 15.22 -8.44 -5.10
N ALA A 77 15.57 -8.64 -3.84
CA ALA A 77 15.23 -9.85 -3.08
C ALA A 77 13.77 -9.82 -2.61
N PHE A 78 13.20 -8.63 -2.39
CA PHE A 78 11.79 -8.46 -2.04
C PHE A 78 11.36 -6.99 -2.19
N ALA A 79 10.07 -6.72 -2.02
CA ALA A 79 9.53 -5.38 -2.01
C ALA A 79 8.47 -5.19 -0.93
N VAL A 80 8.23 -3.93 -0.55
CA VAL A 80 7.26 -3.56 0.48
C VAL A 80 6.46 -2.32 0.10
N VAL A 81 5.21 -2.27 0.57
CA VAL A 81 4.29 -1.12 0.39
C VAL A 81 3.62 -0.82 1.72
N ASN A 82 3.68 0.43 2.19
CA ASN A 82 3.00 0.82 3.42
C ASN A 82 1.48 0.93 3.20
N GLY A 83 0.68 0.51 4.18
CA GLY A 83 -0.78 0.55 4.15
C GLY A 83 -1.34 1.98 4.03
N GLY A 84 -0.55 2.99 4.41
CA GLY A 84 -0.85 4.41 4.18
C GLY A 84 -0.98 4.80 2.71
N SER A 85 -0.35 4.06 1.80
CA SER A 85 -0.41 4.25 0.35
C SER A 85 -1.71 3.74 -0.29
N LEU A 86 -2.48 2.90 0.42
CA LEU A 86 -3.79 2.43 -0.03
C LEU A 86 -4.88 3.35 0.52
N ARG A 87 -5.56 4.05 -0.38
CA ARG A 87 -6.47 5.14 -0.02
C ARG A 87 -7.93 4.77 -0.25
N ALA A 88 -8.71 4.86 0.82
CA ALA A 88 -10.17 4.91 0.68
C ALA A 88 -10.62 6.26 0.13
N GLU A 89 -9.99 7.35 0.57
CA GLU A 89 -10.32 8.71 0.14
C GLU A 89 -9.62 9.00 -1.20
N GLY A 90 -10.23 8.57 -2.32
CA GLY A 90 -9.81 8.94 -3.66
C GLY A 90 -10.12 10.41 -3.97
N LEU A 91 -9.56 10.93 -5.07
CA LEU A 91 -9.81 12.32 -5.49
C LEU A 91 -11.29 12.58 -5.81
N CYS A 92 -11.99 11.55 -6.28
CA CYS A 92 -13.35 11.69 -6.78
C CYS A 92 -14.39 10.96 -5.98
N THR A 93 -14.03 9.85 -5.37
CA THR A 93 -14.96 9.06 -4.59
C THR A 93 -14.24 8.38 -3.45
N THR A 94 -14.83 8.50 -2.26
CA THR A 94 -14.42 7.69 -1.11
C THR A 94 -14.93 6.26 -1.28
N ARG A 95 -14.03 5.28 -1.30
CA ARG A 95 -14.33 3.85 -1.39
C ARG A 95 -13.68 3.11 -0.23
N ASN A 96 -14.46 2.76 0.79
CA ASN A 96 -13.94 1.94 1.89
C ASN A 96 -13.76 0.47 1.49
N ILE A 97 -14.52 0.01 0.49
CA ILE A 97 -14.52 -1.36 0.00
C ILE A 97 -14.54 -1.31 -1.54
N VAL A 98 -13.74 -2.16 -2.18
CA VAL A 98 -13.90 -2.51 -3.59
C VAL A 98 -14.23 -3.99 -3.68
N GLY A 99 -15.41 -4.31 -4.20
CA GLY A 99 -15.89 -5.68 -4.33
C GLY A 99 -15.13 -6.50 -5.36
N SER A 100 -15.39 -7.81 -5.39
CA SER A 100 -14.89 -8.70 -6.44
C SER A 100 -15.36 -8.28 -7.84
N GLY A 101 -14.61 -8.68 -8.87
CA GLY A 101 -14.88 -8.32 -10.26
C GLY A 101 -13.78 -7.45 -10.88
N PRO A 102 -14.07 -6.75 -12.00
CA PRO A 102 -13.06 -6.00 -12.72
C PRO A 102 -12.56 -4.79 -11.92
N LEU A 103 -11.24 -4.68 -11.76
CA LEU A 103 -10.58 -3.48 -11.26
C LEU A 103 -10.18 -2.60 -12.45
N SER A 104 -10.66 -1.36 -12.48
CA SER A 104 -10.30 -0.39 -13.52
C SER A 104 -9.03 0.38 -13.16
N ASN A 105 -8.34 0.88 -14.18
CA ASN A 105 -7.12 1.65 -14.07
C ASN A 105 -7.35 2.95 -13.27
N GLY A 106 -8.49 3.61 -13.49
CA GLY A 106 -8.87 4.81 -12.75
C GLY A 106 -9.09 4.53 -11.26
N VAL A 107 -9.77 3.43 -10.93
CA VAL A 107 -9.96 3.03 -9.51
C VAL A 107 -8.61 2.71 -8.86
N LEU A 108 -7.72 2.00 -9.55
CA LEU A 108 -6.38 1.73 -9.04
C LEU A 108 -5.61 3.03 -8.72
N HIS A 109 -5.64 4.02 -9.61
CA HIS A 109 -4.95 5.31 -9.42
C HIS A 109 -5.62 6.18 -8.35
N GLU A 110 -6.93 6.06 -8.13
CA GLU A 110 -7.59 6.69 -6.98
C GLU A 110 -7.18 6.04 -5.64
N ILE A 111 -6.89 4.73 -5.64
CA ILE A 111 -6.42 4.02 -4.44
C ILE A 111 -4.94 4.31 -4.17
N MET A 112 -4.10 4.31 -5.20
CA MET A 112 -2.65 4.59 -5.12
C MET A 112 -2.34 5.98 -5.70
N LEU A 113 -2.84 7.01 -5.02
CA LEU A 113 -2.92 8.37 -5.58
C LEU A 113 -1.66 9.24 -5.46
N PHE A 114 -0.62 8.74 -4.80
CA PHE A 114 0.55 9.57 -4.48
C PHE A 114 1.59 9.63 -5.61
N GLU A 115 1.51 8.71 -6.59
CA GLU A 115 2.38 8.67 -7.75
C GLU A 115 3.87 8.68 -7.36
N ASN A 116 4.23 7.97 -6.29
CA ASN A 116 5.61 7.95 -5.84
C ASN A 116 6.46 7.15 -6.82
N PRO A 117 7.65 7.63 -7.20
CA PRO A 117 8.63 6.82 -7.89
C PRO A 117 8.95 5.53 -7.11
N VAL A 118 9.06 4.41 -7.81
CA VAL A 118 9.55 3.15 -7.21
C VAL A 118 11.07 3.10 -7.34
N GLN A 119 11.75 2.72 -6.26
CA GLN A 119 13.20 2.73 -6.15
C GLN A 119 13.67 1.47 -5.39
N ALA A 120 14.94 1.10 -5.57
CA ALA A 120 15.57 0.03 -4.80
C ALA A 120 16.74 0.54 -3.95
N VAL A 121 16.94 -0.13 -2.81
CA VAL A 121 17.98 0.19 -1.82
C VAL A 121 18.60 -1.09 -1.24
N ASP A 122 19.89 -1.06 -0.95
CA ASP A 122 20.60 -2.15 -0.27
C ASP A 122 20.52 -2.01 1.26
N LEU A 123 20.09 -3.08 1.91
CA LEU A 123 19.93 -3.19 3.36
C LEU A 123 20.81 -4.30 3.91
N SER A 124 21.38 -4.07 5.08
CA SER A 124 21.91 -5.16 5.92
C SER A 124 20.78 -5.98 6.52
N GLU A 125 21.05 -7.22 6.92
CA GLU A 125 20.10 -8.06 7.66
C GLU A 125 19.50 -7.35 8.88
N LYS A 126 20.34 -6.59 9.63
CA LYS A 126 19.88 -5.79 10.76
C LYS A 126 18.84 -4.74 10.36
N GLU A 127 19.07 -4.04 9.26
CA GLU A 127 18.14 -3.00 8.79
C GLU A 127 16.82 -3.59 8.30
N VAL A 128 16.84 -4.80 7.73
CA VAL A 128 15.62 -5.54 7.40
C VAL A 128 14.82 -5.86 8.65
N VAL A 129 15.47 -6.35 9.72
CA VAL A 129 14.81 -6.60 11.01
C VAL A 129 14.25 -5.31 11.60
N ASP A 130 15.06 -4.26 11.69
CA ASP A 130 14.66 -2.97 12.26
C ASP A 130 13.46 -2.37 11.49
N MET A 131 13.45 -2.48 10.16
CA MET A 131 12.34 -2.03 9.31
C MET A 131 11.04 -2.80 9.59
N PHE A 132 11.08 -4.13 9.67
CA PHE A 132 9.87 -4.90 9.96
C PHE A 132 9.38 -4.73 11.40
N GLU A 133 10.28 -4.53 12.36
CA GLU A 133 9.91 -4.17 13.73
C GLU A 133 9.22 -2.80 13.77
N HIS A 134 9.75 -1.79 13.07
CA HIS A 134 9.11 -0.48 12.93
C HIS A 134 7.73 -0.55 12.28
N SER A 135 7.57 -1.38 11.24
CA SER A 135 6.28 -1.66 10.61
C SER A 135 5.24 -2.20 11.60
N ALA A 136 5.66 -3.07 12.52
CA ALA A 136 4.78 -3.77 13.45
C ALA A 136 4.56 -3.03 14.78
N GLU A 137 5.43 -2.08 15.16
CA GLU A 137 5.48 -1.51 16.51
C GLU A 137 4.17 -0.82 16.92
N ARG A 138 3.42 -0.25 15.96
CA ARG A 138 2.18 0.52 16.20
C ARG A 138 0.90 -0.27 15.98
N LEU A 139 0.99 -1.57 15.74
CA LEU A 139 -0.18 -2.44 15.68
C LEU A 139 -0.86 -2.53 17.07
N PHE A 140 -2.17 -2.63 17.08
CA PHE A 140 -2.97 -2.89 18.28
C PHE A 140 -2.93 -4.37 18.67
N ALA A 141 -2.67 -4.63 19.95
CA ALA A 141 -2.75 -5.95 20.57
C ALA A 141 -4.16 -6.23 21.09
N GLN A 142 -4.60 -7.49 21.05
CA GLN A 142 -5.89 -7.87 21.61
C GLN A 142 -5.96 -7.60 23.12
N PRO A 143 -7.13 -7.19 23.65
CA PRO A 143 -8.40 -6.94 22.97
C PRO A 143 -8.61 -5.47 22.55
N ALA A 144 -7.56 -4.67 22.40
CA ALA A 144 -7.69 -3.24 22.16
C ALA A 144 -8.41 -2.96 20.82
N ALA A 145 -9.34 -2.01 20.81
CA ALA A 145 -9.96 -1.54 19.58
C ALA A 145 -8.91 -0.83 18.70
N ILE A 146 -8.96 -1.05 17.39
CA ILE A 146 -8.07 -0.39 16.43
C ILE A 146 -8.57 1.04 16.20
N VAL A 147 -7.89 2.01 16.79
CA VAL A 147 -8.26 3.43 16.72
C VAL A 147 -7.12 4.22 16.09
N SER A 148 -7.35 4.77 14.90
CA SER A 148 -6.34 5.56 14.16
C SER A 148 -5.03 4.80 13.90
N PRO A 149 -5.05 3.64 13.22
CA PRO A 149 -3.84 2.88 12.92
C PRO A 149 -2.88 3.68 12.03
N ALA A 150 -1.59 3.51 12.33
CA ALA A 150 -0.50 4.17 11.64
C ALA A 150 -0.42 3.72 10.18
N GLY A 151 -0.13 4.63 9.24
CA GLY A 151 0.08 4.29 7.83
C GLY A 151 1.32 3.43 7.57
N SER A 152 2.21 3.33 8.56
CA SER A 152 3.54 2.74 8.44
C SER A 152 3.52 1.23 8.20
N PHE A 153 2.47 0.49 8.59
CA PHE A 153 2.43 -0.96 8.45
C PHE A 153 2.67 -1.42 7.00
N LEU A 154 3.61 -2.33 6.77
CA LEU A 154 4.04 -2.81 5.46
C LEU A 154 3.28 -4.07 5.03
N GLN A 155 2.70 -4.01 3.83
CA GLN A 155 2.41 -5.17 3.00
C GLN A 155 3.71 -5.62 2.32
N VAL A 156 3.82 -6.90 2.01
CA VAL A 156 5.05 -7.52 1.51
C VAL A 156 4.82 -8.32 0.24
N SER A 157 5.85 -8.38 -0.59
CA SER A 157 5.86 -9.20 -1.80
C SER A 157 5.92 -10.70 -1.46
N ARG A 158 5.65 -11.56 -2.44
CA ARG A 158 5.52 -13.02 -2.29
C ARG A 158 6.76 -13.71 -1.72
N GLU A 159 7.93 -13.10 -1.88
CA GLU A 159 9.22 -13.59 -1.39
C GLU A 159 9.27 -13.58 0.15
N VAL A 160 8.43 -12.77 0.81
CA VAL A 160 8.48 -12.55 2.26
C VAL A 160 7.37 -13.30 3.00
N GLN A 161 7.75 -13.97 4.09
CA GLN A 161 6.83 -14.49 5.10
C GLN A 161 7.17 -13.90 6.48
N LEU A 162 6.20 -13.21 7.08
CA LEU A 162 6.32 -12.57 8.39
C LEU A 162 5.40 -13.24 9.42
N THR A 163 5.89 -13.36 10.65
CA THR A 163 5.06 -13.65 11.81
C THR A 163 5.21 -12.53 12.83
N ILE A 164 4.09 -11.91 13.18
CA ILE A 164 4.02 -10.77 14.09
C ILE A 164 3.19 -11.17 15.31
N ASP A 165 3.76 -11.04 16.50
CA ASP A 165 3.07 -11.24 17.78
C ASP A 165 2.89 -9.90 18.50
N CYS A 166 1.66 -9.39 18.51
CA CYS A 166 1.36 -8.11 19.15
C CYS A 166 1.34 -8.17 20.68
N ALA A 167 1.42 -9.36 21.30
CA ALA A 167 1.62 -9.46 22.75
C ALA A 167 3.04 -9.10 23.17
N GLN A 168 4.00 -9.13 22.24
CA GLN A 168 5.36 -8.67 22.52
C GLN A 168 5.44 -7.14 22.58
N PRO A 169 6.41 -6.58 23.33
CA PRO A 169 6.66 -5.15 23.34
C PRO A 169 6.91 -4.59 21.93
N PRO A 170 6.53 -3.32 21.66
CA PRO A 170 6.94 -2.62 20.43
C PRO A 170 8.44 -2.77 20.19
N LEU A 171 8.85 -2.93 18.92
CA LEU A 171 10.21 -3.26 18.49
C LEU A 171 10.73 -4.65 18.91
N SER A 172 9.84 -5.56 19.34
CA SER A 172 10.15 -6.98 19.53
C SER A 172 8.98 -7.88 19.09
N ARG A 173 8.15 -7.40 18.17
CA ARG A 173 6.92 -8.06 17.72
C ARG A 173 7.15 -9.03 16.58
N VAL A 174 8.22 -8.88 15.82
CA VAL A 174 8.49 -9.74 14.67
C VAL A 174 9.17 -11.01 15.15
N THR A 175 8.42 -12.10 15.17
CA THR A 175 8.89 -13.40 15.66
C THR A 175 9.44 -14.31 14.57
N SER A 176 9.19 -14.01 13.30
CA SER A 176 9.81 -14.70 12.17
C SER A 176 9.84 -13.80 10.96
N ILE A 177 10.96 -13.81 10.25
CA ILE A 177 11.11 -13.23 8.92
C ILE A 177 11.72 -14.33 8.05
N LYS A 178 11.04 -14.66 6.95
CA LYS A 178 11.61 -15.48 5.89
C LYS A 178 11.62 -14.70 4.59
N ILE A 179 12.71 -14.80 3.85
CA ILE A 179 12.85 -14.25 2.50
C ILE A 179 13.27 -15.41 1.61
N ASP A 180 12.51 -15.69 0.55
CA ASP A 180 12.69 -16.84 -0.35
C ASP A 180 12.78 -18.18 0.39
N GLY A 181 11.99 -18.32 1.46
CA GLY A 181 11.97 -19.52 2.31
C GLY A 181 13.13 -19.62 3.29
N GLU A 182 14.18 -18.80 3.17
CA GLU A 182 15.27 -18.72 4.13
C GLU A 182 14.85 -17.90 5.35
N THR A 183 14.97 -18.48 6.55
CA THR A 183 14.66 -17.76 7.79
C THR A 183 15.84 -16.86 8.18
N LEU A 184 15.58 -15.56 8.34
CA LEU A 184 16.57 -14.62 8.87
C LEU A 184 16.81 -14.97 10.35
N GLN A 185 18.07 -14.97 10.78
CA GLN A 185 18.41 -15.45 12.12
C GLN A 185 18.12 -14.38 13.18
N ARG A 186 17.37 -14.75 14.23
CA ARG A 186 17.06 -13.89 15.38
C ARG A 186 18.26 -13.78 16.37
N PRO A 187 18.26 -12.79 17.31
CA PRO A 187 19.46 -12.38 18.04
C PRO A 187 20.14 -13.50 18.85
N GLY A 188 21.47 -13.57 18.80
CA GLY A 188 22.31 -14.49 19.59
C GLY A 188 23.45 -15.17 18.82
N ARG A 189 23.48 -15.08 17.49
CA ARG A 189 24.62 -15.43 16.64
C ARG A 189 25.30 -14.16 16.09
N PRO A 190 26.57 -14.22 15.65
CA PRO A 190 27.20 -13.14 14.92
C PRO A 190 26.30 -12.78 13.73
N ILE A 191 25.88 -11.50 13.64
CA ILE A 191 25.02 -10.99 12.58
C ILE A 191 25.64 -11.37 11.24
N ASP A 192 24.90 -12.14 10.44
CA ASP A 192 25.31 -12.49 9.09
C ASP A 192 25.44 -11.19 8.29
N GLN A 193 26.50 -11.07 7.49
CA GLN A 193 26.75 -9.89 6.65
C GLN A 193 25.87 -9.88 5.39
N LYS A 194 24.76 -10.64 5.39
CA LYS A 194 23.85 -10.71 4.24
C LYS A 194 23.29 -9.32 3.94
N LYS A 195 23.34 -8.98 2.66
CA LYS A 195 22.74 -7.77 2.11
C LYS A 195 21.51 -8.16 1.31
N PHE A 196 20.45 -7.38 1.47
CA PHE A 196 19.20 -7.54 0.76
C PHE A 196 18.94 -6.28 -0.03
N ARG A 197 18.73 -6.42 -1.33
CA ARG A 197 18.23 -5.33 -2.16
C ARG A 197 16.71 -5.34 -2.06
N MET A 198 16.11 -4.23 -1.66
CA MET A 198 14.66 -4.13 -1.43
C MET A 198 14.07 -2.98 -2.26
N ALA A 199 12.90 -3.19 -2.87
CA ALA A 199 12.17 -2.14 -3.58
C ALA A 199 10.99 -1.57 -2.76
N SER A 200 10.82 -0.25 -2.83
CA SER A 200 9.65 0.43 -2.27
C SER A 200 9.42 1.79 -2.95
N SER A 201 8.41 2.52 -2.50
CA SER A 201 8.19 3.90 -2.94
C SER A 201 9.29 4.82 -2.43
N SER A 202 9.58 5.88 -3.18
CA SER A 202 10.56 6.90 -2.78
C SER A 202 10.21 7.57 -1.46
N PHE A 203 8.92 7.64 -1.10
CA PHE A 203 8.47 8.12 0.21
C PHE A 203 9.04 7.26 1.35
N ILE A 204 8.93 5.94 1.25
CA ILE A 204 9.44 5.02 2.28
C ILE A 204 10.97 5.03 2.29
N ILE A 205 11.61 5.00 1.12
CA ILE A 205 13.08 5.02 1.02
C ILE A 205 13.67 6.34 1.55
N ALA A 206 12.96 7.46 1.41
CA ALA A 206 13.38 8.74 1.99
C ALA A 206 13.18 8.83 3.52
N GLY A 207 12.66 7.79 4.17
CA GLY A 207 12.38 7.75 5.60
C GLY A 207 10.99 8.24 6.01
N GLY A 208 10.06 8.33 5.05
CA GLY A 208 8.64 8.56 5.32
C GLY A 208 8.08 7.53 6.32
N ASP A 209 6.99 7.87 7.01
CA ASP A 209 6.38 7.02 8.05
C ASP A 209 7.33 6.58 9.19
N GLY A 210 8.49 7.24 9.33
CA GLY A 210 9.49 6.96 10.36
C GLY A 210 10.54 5.91 9.98
N TYR A 211 10.60 5.48 8.71
CA TYR A 211 11.58 4.52 8.20
C TYR A 211 13.01 5.09 8.07
N THR A 212 13.51 5.72 9.13
CA THR A 212 14.79 6.44 9.16
C THR A 212 16.00 5.55 8.87
N MET A 213 15.91 4.24 9.09
CA MET A 213 16.94 3.27 8.72
C MET A 213 17.15 3.15 7.19
N LEU A 214 16.20 3.63 6.38
CA LEU A 214 16.28 3.63 4.91
C LEU A 214 16.84 4.95 4.35
N ALA A 215 16.75 6.03 5.11
CA ALA A 215 17.07 7.37 4.65
C ALA A 215 18.57 7.54 4.30
N ASN A 216 18.86 8.41 3.35
CA ASN A 216 20.21 8.77 2.89
C ASN A 216 21.04 7.62 2.29
N LYS A 217 20.44 6.46 2.05
CA LYS A 217 21.10 5.37 1.34
C LYS A 217 21.18 5.67 -0.16
N PRO A 218 22.25 5.24 -0.85
CA PRO A 218 22.26 5.21 -2.31
C PRO A 218 21.06 4.42 -2.79
N ASN A 219 20.25 5.02 -3.67
CA ASN A 219 19.11 4.37 -4.29
C ASN A 219 19.36 4.23 -5.80
N ASP A 220 18.80 3.18 -6.37
CA ASP A 220 18.75 3.04 -7.81
C ASP A 220 17.42 3.62 -8.32
N ALA A 221 17.49 4.88 -8.75
CA ALA A 221 16.40 5.56 -9.45
C ALA A 221 16.48 5.39 -10.97
N SER A 222 17.57 4.78 -11.49
CA SER A 222 17.88 4.71 -12.92
C SER A 222 17.22 3.52 -13.62
N LEU A 223 15.92 3.39 -13.39
CA LEU A 223 15.17 2.21 -13.79
C LEU A 223 14.59 2.38 -15.18
N ARG A 224 15.40 2.10 -16.21
CA ARG A 224 14.91 2.03 -17.61
C ARG A 224 13.65 1.17 -17.72
N ASN A 225 13.58 0.08 -16.95
CA ASN A 225 12.40 -0.79 -16.91
C ASN A 225 11.20 -0.16 -16.19
N ALA A 226 11.39 0.50 -15.04
CA ALA A 226 10.30 1.21 -14.38
C ALA A 226 9.79 2.39 -15.22
N GLN A 227 10.68 3.08 -15.93
CA GLN A 227 10.35 4.16 -16.86
C GLN A 227 9.45 3.70 -18.01
N ARG A 228 9.48 2.42 -18.42
CA ARG A 228 8.51 1.86 -19.39
C ARG A 228 7.06 1.96 -18.91
N PHE A 229 6.88 2.04 -17.59
CA PHE A 229 5.60 2.20 -16.91
C PHE A 229 5.51 3.58 -16.22
N GLY A 230 6.19 4.61 -16.74
CA GLY A 230 6.15 5.96 -16.15
C GLY A 230 6.89 6.12 -14.81
N GLY A 231 7.48 5.06 -14.27
CA GLY A 231 8.35 5.09 -13.08
C GLY A 231 7.65 5.23 -11.73
N ILE A 232 6.33 5.42 -11.72
CA ILE A 232 5.53 5.64 -10.50
C ILE A 232 4.79 4.37 -10.06
N ASP A 233 4.49 4.31 -8.76
CA ASP A 233 3.84 3.19 -8.10
C ASP A 233 2.58 2.68 -8.82
N SER A 234 1.57 3.52 -8.99
CA SER A 234 0.28 3.17 -9.60
C SER A 234 0.39 2.61 -11.03
N ASN A 235 1.24 3.20 -11.87
CA ASN A 235 1.45 2.72 -13.24
C ASN A 235 2.21 1.39 -13.28
N ILE A 236 3.20 1.18 -12.41
CA ILE A 236 3.93 -0.09 -12.30
C ILE A 236 2.97 -1.20 -11.86
N VAL A 237 2.13 -0.92 -10.85
CA VAL A 237 1.09 -1.87 -10.41
C VAL A 237 0.10 -2.16 -11.53
N ALA A 238 -0.35 -1.14 -12.26
CA ALA A 238 -1.25 -1.32 -13.40
C ALA A 238 -0.60 -2.18 -14.51
N GLY A 239 0.68 -1.95 -14.79
CA GLY A 239 1.46 -2.69 -15.79
C GLY A 239 1.65 -4.16 -15.40
N TYR A 240 1.97 -4.44 -14.14
CA TYR A 240 2.08 -5.79 -13.59
C TYR A 240 0.74 -6.53 -13.66
N LEU A 241 -0.33 -5.90 -13.15
CA LEU A 241 -1.67 -6.50 -13.12
C LEU A 241 -2.19 -6.82 -14.52
N ARG A 242 -1.96 -5.96 -15.51
CA ARG A 242 -2.37 -6.21 -16.90
C ARG A 242 -1.70 -7.43 -17.51
N GLN A 243 -0.44 -7.70 -17.13
CA GLN A 243 0.40 -8.77 -17.67
C GLN A 243 0.29 -10.08 -16.88
N SER A 244 -0.35 -10.07 -15.72
CA SER A 244 -0.51 -11.26 -14.90
C SER A 244 -1.75 -12.06 -15.27
N GLU A 245 -1.82 -13.30 -14.75
CA GLU A 245 -3.00 -14.16 -14.88
C GLU A 245 -4.27 -13.54 -14.27
N PHE A 246 -4.12 -12.56 -13.38
CA PHE A 246 -5.25 -11.92 -12.70
C PHE A 246 -6.15 -11.13 -13.66
N ASN A 247 -5.69 -10.80 -14.86
CA ASN A 247 -6.49 -10.11 -15.88
C ASN A 247 -7.29 -11.06 -16.81
N GLU A 248 -7.15 -12.38 -16.64
CA GLU A 248 -7.83 -13.36 -17.49
C GLU A 248 -9.30 -13.54 -17.13
N SER A 249 -9.63 -13.76 -15.85
CA SER A 249 -11.00 -13.98 -15.38
C SER A 249 -11.17 -13.66 -13.89
N VAL A 250 -12.41 -13.57 -13.41
CA VAL A 250 -12.71 -13.32 -11.99
C VAL A 250 -12.34 -14.49 -11.09
N GLU A 251 -12.31 -15.71 -11.59
CA GLU A 251 -11.89 -16.90 -10.85
C GLU A 251 -10.37 -16.89 -10.60
N ARG A 252 -9.61 -16.44 -11.62
CA ARG A 252 -8.16 -16.25 -11.56
C ARG A 252 -7.74 -14.92 -10.95
N GLY A 253 -8.67 -14.04 -10.61
CA GLY A 253 -8.36 -12.74 -10.01
C GLY A 253 -7.47 -12.85 -8.77
N PHE A 254 -6.83 -11.73 -8.41
CA PHE A 254 -5.97 -11.71 -7.23
C PHE A 254 -6.79 -11.76 -5.94
N ARG A 255 -6.21 -12.37 -4.90
CA ARG A 255 -6.81 -12.61 -3.59
C ARG A 255 -5.82 -12.31 -2.48
N VAL A 256 -6.29 -12.24 -1.24
CA VAL A 256 -5.39 -12.16 -0.08
C VAL A 256 -4.65 -13.49 0.07
N GLU A 257 -3.32 -13.44 0.11
CA GLU A 257 -2.47 -14.58 0.47
C GLU A 257 -2.14 -14.51 1.97
N ALA A 258 -2.91 -15.22 2.78
CA ALA A 258 -2.80 -15.18 4.24
C ALA A 258 -1.43 -15.68 4.77
N GLY A 259 -0.68 -16.44 3.96
CA GLY A 259 0.63 -16.98 4.34
C GLY A 259 1.76 -15.94 4.36
N ARG A 260 1.58 -14.76 3.76
CA ARG A 260 2.63 -13.73 3.70
C ARG A 260 2.83 -13.03 5.03
N ILE A 261 1.75 -12.69 5.74
CA ILE A 261 1.84 -12.07 7.07
C ILE A 261 0.86 -12.79 8.00
N THR A 262 1.42 -13.43 9.02
CA THR A 262 0.67 -14.09 10.09
C THR A 262 0.67 -13.21 11.33
N PHE A 263 -0.52 -12.89 11.83
CA PHE A 263 -0.71 -12.09 13.03
C PHE A 263 -1.10 -12.99 14.21
N ILE A 264 -0.42 -12.81 15.34
CA ILE A 264 -0.63 -13.51 16.60
C ILE A 264 -0.92 -12.46 17.67
N ASN A 265 -1.96 -12.66 18.48
CA ASN A 265 -2.38 -11.74 19.55
C ASN A 265 -2.64 -10.28 19.11
N CYS A 266 -2.74 -10.03 17.80
CA CYS A 266 -3.06 -8.71 17.24
C CYS A 266 -4.57 -8.55 17.12
N SER A 267 -5.08 -7.35 17.39
CA SER A 267 -6.49 -7.04 17.16
C SER A 267 -6.87 -7.31 15.71
N VAL A 268 -8.11 -7.73 15.47
CA VAL A 268 -8.58 -8.00 14.11
C VAL A 268 -9.42 -6.81 13.67
N PRO A 269 -9.12 -6.15 12.54
CA PRO A 269 -9.96 -5.08 12.04
C PRO A 269 -11.36 -5.62 11.74
N THR A 270 -12.38 -4.88 12.18
CA THR A 270 -13.75 -5.15 11.79
C THR A 270 -13.90 -4.92 10.30
N ARG A 271 -14.51 -5.87 9.58
CA ARG A 271 -14.87 -5.64 8.18
C ARG A 271 -16.01 -4.62 8.13
N PRO A 272 -15.86 -3.48 7.44
CA PRO A 272 -16.99 -2.58 7.22
C PRO A 272 -18.12 -3.33 6.51
N SER A 273 -19.36 -3.04 6.89
CA SER A 273 -20.54 -3.48 6.16
C SER A 273 -20.73 -2.60 4.92
N ASN A 274 -21.09 -3.23 3.79
CA ASN A 274 -21.56 -2.53 2.58
C ASN A 274 -22.83 -1.71 2.86
#